data_AF-A0A2R6JT81-F1
#
_entry.id   AF-A0A2R6JT81-F1
#
_cell.length_a   1.000
_cell.length_b   1.000
_cell.length_c   1.000
_cell.angle_alpha   90.00
_cell.angle_beta   90.00
_cell.angle_gamma   90.00
#
_symmetry.space_group_name_H-M   'P 1'
#
loop_
_entity.id
_entity.type
_entity.pdbx_description
1 polymer ?
#
loop_
_entity_poly.entity_id
_entity_poly.type
_entity_poly.pdbx_seq_one_letter_code
_entity_poly.pdbx_strand_id
1 'polypeptide(L)'
;MTKGEFDKEDVALAGVFVLAAASGVGIAEVTLFDVAFSDPVVSGLTLGTLLSGGIFGFAYLTNDNDLGSLDDGYTYTVYVTAALIVGIAMVPGVESFVTQNDLFRLLALVVQSLGYAAVSYMA
;
A
#
# COMPACT_ATOMS: atom_id res chain seq x y z
N MET A 1 -2.97 18.97 -11.06
CA MET A 1 -3.42 19.60 -9.81
C MET A 1 -2.30 20.55 -9.35
N THR A 2 -2.42 21.24 -8.21
CA THR A 2 -1.39 22.18 -7.76
C THR A 2 -0.42 21.46 -6.83
N LYS A 3 0.79 21.14 -7.31
CA LYS A 3 1.83 20.43 -6.55
C LYS A 3 1.89 20.87 -5.08
N GLY A 4 1.69 19.92 -4.16
CA GLY A 4 1.74 20.14 -2.72
C GLY A 4 0.36 20.20 -2.06
N GLU A 5 -0.68 19.73 -2.74
CA GLU A 5 -2.00 19.50 -2.16
C GLU A 5 -2.30 17.99 -2.15
N PHE A 6 -3.17 17.56 -1.26
CA PHE A 6 -3.67 16.19 -1.31
C PHE A 6 -4.81 16.09 -2.31
N ASP A 7 -4.76 15.10 -3.21
CA ASP A 7 -5.91 14.73 -4.03
C ASP A 7 -7.07 14.29 -3.12
N LYS A 8 -8.28 14.80 -3.36
CA LYS A 8 -9.46 14.48 -2.53
C LYS A 8 -9.86 13.01 -2.69
N GLU A 9 -9.67 12.46 -3.88
CA GLU A 9 -9.92 11.08 -4.23
C GLU A 9 -8.96 10.18 -3.45
N ASP A 10 -7.68 10.57 -3.35
CA ASP A 10 -6.69 9.84 -2.57
C ASP A 10 -6.97 9.91 -1.05
N VAL A 11 -7.36 11.08 -0.54
CA VAL A 11 -7.75 11.21 0.87
C VAL A 11 -8.96 10.34 1.19
N ALA A 12 -9.93 10.25 0.28
CA ALA A 12 -11.09 9.38 0.45
C ALA A 12 -10.70 7.89 0.44
N LEU A 13 -9.69 7.52 -0.34
CA LEU A 13 -9.20 6.14 -0.46
C LEU A 13 -8.17 5.74 0.62
N ALA A 14 -7.58 6.70 1.34
CA ALA A 14 -6.56 6.45 2.36
C ALA A 14 -7.02 5.44 3.44
N GLY A 15 -8.26 5.56 3.91
CA GLY A 15 -8.80 4.62 4.90
C GLY A 15 -8.91 3.20 4.36
N VAL A 16 -9.35 3.06 3.10
CA VAL A 16 -9.46 1.76 2.42
C VAL A 16 -8.08 1.17 2.16
N PHE A 17 -7.12 2.00 1.75
CA PHE A 17 -5.72 1.59 1.57
C PHE A 17 -5.13 1.02 2.86
N VAL A 18 -5.25 1.74 3.99
CA VAL A 18 -4.69 1.30 5.27
C VAL A 18 -5.33 -0.01 5.74
N LEU A 19 -6.65 -0.17 5.60
CA LEU A 19 -7.34 -1.40 5.95
C LEU A 19 -6.91 -2.58 5.07
N ALA A 20 -6.76 -2.35 3.77
CA ALA A 20 -6.28 -3.33 2.81
C ALA A 20 -4.81 -3.75 3.08
N ALA A 21 -3.94 -2.77 3.32
CA ALA A 21 -2.55 -2.97 3.68
C ALA A 21 -2.41 -3.74 5.01
N ALA A 22 -3.17 -3.34 6.03
CA ALA A 22 -3.16 -3.99 7.35
C ALA A 22 -3.62 -5.45 7.27
N SER A 23 -4.58 -5.75 6.39
CA SER A 23 -4.99 -7.12 6.12
C SER A 23 -3.95 -7.91 5.35
N GLY A 24 -3.30 -7.29 4.35
CA GLY A 24 -2.21 -7.91 3.59
C GLY A 24 -1.00 -8.30 4.43
N VAL A 25 -0.72 -7.59 5.54
CA VAL A 25 0.38 -7.92 6.47
C VAL A 25 -0.07 -8.72 7.70
N GLY A 26 -1.35 -9.10 7.78
CA GLY A 26 -1.89 -9.92 8.87
C GLY A 26 -2.05 -9.21 10.22
N ILE A 27 -2.17 -7.88 10.24
CA ILE A 27 -2.46 -7.09 11.46
C ILE A 27 -3.96 -7.04 11.73
N ALA A 28 -4.76 -6.94 10.68
CA ALA A 28 -6.20 -6.79 10.78
C ALA A 28 -6.91 -7.80 9.88
N GLU A 29 -8.08 -8.25 10.31
CA GLU A 29 -8.99 -9.00 9.47
C GLU A 29 -10.13 -8.08 9.07
N VAL A 30 -10.28 -7.87 7.76
CA VAL A 30 -11.31 -6.98 7.20
C VAL A 30 -12.20 -7.81 6.31
N THR A 31 -13.50 -7.79 6.59
CA THR A 31 -14.51 -8.53 5.83
C THR A 31 -15.58 -7.57 5.36
N LEU A 32 -15.91 -7.61 4.06
CA LEU A 32 -17.00 -6.85 3.46
C LEU A 32 -17.87 -7.80 2.64
N PHE A 33 -19.17 -7.82 2.89
CA PHE A 33 -20.12 -8.68 2.18
C PHE A 33 -19.71 -10.16 2.17
N ASP A 34 -19.25 -10.66 3.32
CA ASP A 34 -18.71 -12.02 3.51
C ASP A 34 -17.46 -12.36 2.68
N VAL A 35 -16.78 -11.36 2.11
CA VAL A 35 -15.48 -11.52 1.45
C VAL A 35 -14.40 -10.98 2.38
N ALA A 36 -13.45 -11.84 2.77
CA ALA A 36 -12.33 -11.43 3.60
C ALA A 36 -11.20 -10.87 2.73
N PHE A 37 -10.55 -9.81 3.22
CA PHE A 37 -9.43 -9.20 2.50
C PHE A 37 -8.19 -10.10 2.49
N SER A 38 -8.13 -11.07 3.38
CA SER A 38 -7.15 -12.16 3.39
C SER A 38 -7.46 -13.26 2.37
N ASP A 39 -8.63 -13.27 1.73
CA ASP A 39 -9.00 -14.31 0.78
C ASP A 39 -8.06 -14.29 -0.44
N PRO A 40 -7.52 -15.46 -0.85
CA PRO A 40 -6.66 -15.55 -2.01
C PRO A 40 -7.47 -15.37 -3.30
N VAL A 41 -6.96 -14.53 -4.20
CA VAL A 41 -7.54 -14.31 -5.54
C VAL A 41 -6.78 -15.10 -6.61
N VAL A 42 -5.46 -15.12 -6.51
CA VAL A 42 -4.55 -15.92 -7.35
C VAL A 42 -3.29 -16.21 -6.53
N SER A 43 -2.57 -17.30 -6.81
CA SER A 43 -1.43 -17.79 -6.02
C SER A 43 -0.53 -16.69 -5.43
N GLY A 44 -0.64 -16.46 -4.11
CA GLY A 44 0.15 -15.48 -3.35
C GLY A 44 -0.49 -14.08 -3.22
N LEU A 45 -1.48 -13.74 -4.05
CA LEU A 45 -2.18 -12.45 -3.99
C LEU A 45 -3.51 -12.59 -3.26
N THR A 46 -3.68 -11.82 -2.19
CA THR A 46 -4.96 -11.66 -1.50
C THR A 46 -5.74 -10.49 -2.08
N LEU A 47 -7.04 -10.44 -1.78
CA LEU A 47 -7.88 -9.31 -2.14
C LEU A 47 -7.33 -8.00 -1.54
N GLY A 48 -6.81 -8.04 -0.31
CA GLY A 48 -6.18 -6.93 0.38
C GLY A 48 -4.94 -6.41 -0.35
N THR A 49 -4.06 -7.30 -0.83
CA THR A 49 -2.91 -6.90 -1.65
C THR A 49 -3.34 -6.24 -2.96
N LEU A 50 -4.35 -6.78 -3.63
CA LEU A 50 -4.86 -6.22 -4.89
C LEU A 50 -5.50 -4.84 -4.67
N LEU A 51 -6.26 -4.66 -3.59
CA LEU A 51 -6.88 -3.39 -3.25
C LEU A 51 -5.85 -2.34 -2.85
N SER A 52 -4.90 -2.66 -1.97
CA SER A 52 -3.86 -1.72 -1.57
C SER A 52 -2.94 -1.37 -2.74
N GLY A 53 -2.52 -2.35 -3.53
CA GLY A 53 -1.72 -2.13 -4.75
C GLY A 53 -2.48 -1.35 -5.82
N GLY A 54 -3.78 -1.63 -5.99
CA GLY A 54 -4.64 -0.93 -6.93
C GLY A 54 -4.86 0.54 -6.55
N ILE A 55 -5.14 0.82 -5.28
CA ILE A 55 -5.30 2.19 -4.76
C ILE A 55 -3.98 2.96 -4.86
N PHE A 56 -2.87 2.35 -4.47
CA PHE A 56 -1.55 2.96 -4.60
C PHE A 56 -1.18 3.24 -6.05
N GLY A 57 -1.42 2.27 -6.95
CA GLY A 57 -1.20 2.44 -8.38
C GLY A 57 -2.11 3.49 -9.01
N PHE A 58 -3.37 3.59 -8.56
CA PHE A 58 -4.29 4.64 -8.98
C PHE A 58 -3.76 6.02 -8.58
N ALA A 59 -3.41 6.21 -7.30
CA ALA A 59 -2.81 7.45 -6.81
C ALA A 59 -1.53 7.80 -7.57
N TYR A 60 -0.69 6.81 -7.89
CA TYR A 60 0.52 7.03 -8.68
C TYR A 60 0.22 7.54 -10.09
N LEU A 61 -0.78 6.95 -10.76
CA LEU A 61 -1.18 7.30 -12.12
C LEU A 61 -1.92 8.65 -12.20
N THR A 62 -2.74 8.99 -11.20
CA THR A 62 -3.49 10.26 -11.16
C THR A 62 -2.59 11.45 -10.82
N ASN A 63 -1.47 11.22 -10.13
CA ASN A 63 -0.48 12.23 -9.79
C ASN A 63 0.63 12.38 -10.85
N ASP A 64 0.25 12.32 -12.13
CA ASP A 64 1.10 12.51 -13.32
C ASP A 64 2.34 11.59 -13.45
N ASN A 65 2.50 10.60 -12.58
CA ASN A 65 3.69 9.72 -12.49
C ASN A 65 5.02 10.50 -12.33
N ASP A 66 4.97 11.79 -11.94
CA ASP A 66 6.15 12.67 -11.91
C ASP A 66 6.87 12.60 -10.55
N LEU A 67 7.51 11.46 -10.29
CA LEU A 67 8.38 11.26 -9.13
C LEU A 67 9.62 12.16 -9.15
N GLY A 68 9.97 12.74 -10.30
CA GLY A 68 11.17 13.57 -10.46
C GLY A 68 11.12 14.89 -9.67
N SER A 69 9.95 15.24 -9.13
CA SER A 69 9.74 16.44 -8.31
C SER A 69 9.69 16.20 -6.80
N LEU A 70 9.78 14.93 -6.38
CA LEU A 70 9.92 14.55 -4.98
C LEU A 70 11.38 14.63 -4.54
N ASP A 71 11.59 15.02 -3.28
CA ASP A 71 12.89 14.81 -2.63
C ASP A 71 13.24 13.31 -2.63
N ASP A 72 14.54 13.00 -2.73
CA ASP A 72 15.04 11.63 -2.93
C ASP A 72 14.48 10.65 -1.88
N GLY A 73 14.25 11.14 -0.65
CA GLY A 73 13.66 10.36 0.43
C GLY A 73 12.21 9.93 0.19
N TYR A 74 11.39 10.81 -0.40
CA TYR A 74 10.00 10.47 -0.74
C TYR A 74 9.95 9.51 -1.91
N THR A 75 10.74 9.76 -2.96
CA THR A 75 10.87 8.86 -4.11
C THR A 75 11.27 7.45 -3.68
N TYR A 76 12.24 7.33 -2.78
CA TYR A 76 12.63 6.04 -2.21
C TYR A 76 11.49 5.38 -1.44
N THR A 77 10.72 6.15 -0.65
CA THR A 77 9.59 5.63 0.12
C THR A 77 8.47 5.09 -0.77
N VAL A 78 8.19 5.75 -1.90
CA VAL A 78 7.23 5.27 -2.92
C VAL A 78 7.70 3.93 -3.51
N TYR A 79 8.96 3.81 -3.93
CA TYR A 79 9.49 2.56 -4.47
C TYR A 79 9.52 1.43 -3.45
N VAL A 80 9.93 1.70 -2.21
CA VAL A 80 9.91 0.72 -1.13
C VAL A 80 8.47 0.27 -0.85
N THR A 81 7.50 1.18 -0.89
CA THR A 81 6.10 0.84 -0.70
C THR A 81 5.57 -0.10 -1.78
N ALA A 82 5.83 0.21 -3.06
CA ALA A 82 5.49 -0.68 -4.16
C ALA A 82 6.17 -2.05 -4.01
N ALA A 83 7.45 -2.06 -3.65
CA ALA A 83 8.23 -3.28 -3.42
C ALA A 83 7.71 -4.08 -2.22
N LEU A 84 7.22 -3.45 -1.16
CA LEU A 84 6.63 -4.13 -0.01
C LEU A 84 5.28 -4.74 -0.36
N ILE A 85 4.40 -4.01 -1.04
CA ILE A 85 3.08 -4.52 -1.44
C ILE A 85 3.24 -5.77 -2.32
N VAL A 86 4.07 -5.69 -3.37
CA VAL A 86 4.29 -6.81 -4.29
C VAL A 86 5.19 -7.89 -3.68
N GLY A 87 6.27 -7.48 -3.02
CA GLY A 87 7.29 -8.39 -2.48
C GLY A 87 6.76 -9.26 -1.34
N ILE A 88 5.96 -8.69 -0.43
CA ILE A 88 5.30 -9.47 0.63
C ILE A 88 4.36 -10.50 0.01
N ALA A 89 3.59 -10.15 -1.02
CA ALA A 89 2.61 -11.07 -1.58
C ALA A 89 3.23 -12.13 -2.51
N MET A 90 4.28 -11.79 -3.26
CA MET A 90 4.82 -12.67 -4.31
C MET A 90 6.05 -13.47 -3.88
N VAL A 91 6.71 -13.09 -2.77
CA VAL A 91 7.92 -13.77 -2.29
C VAL A 91 7.62 -14.46 -0.95
N PRO A 92 7.42 -15.79 -0.93
CA PRO A 92 7.05 -16.53 0.28
C PRO A 92 8.02 -16.34 1.46
N GLY A 93 9.32 -16.16 1.17
CA GLY A 93 10.30 -15.88 2.21
C GLY A 93 10.14 -14.51 2.86
N VAL A 94 9.65 -13.51 2.12
CA VAL A 94 9.38 -12.15 2.62
C VAL A 94 8.07 -12.13 3.39
N GLU A 95 7.02 -12.77 2.84
CA GLU A 95 5.75 -12.98 3.54
C GLU A 95 5.99 -13.56 4.92
N SER A 96 6.66 -14.72 4.99
CA SER A 96 6.90 -15.41 6.25
C SER A 96 7.75 -14.59 7.21
N PHE A 97 8.75 -13.86 6.73
CA PHE A 97 9.57 -13.00 7.58
C PHE A 97 8.77 -11.84 8.18
N VAL A 98 7.94 -11.17 7.37
CA VAL A 98 7.13 -10.04 7.80
C VAL A 98 6.00 -10.51 8.72
N THR A 99 5.32 -11.60 8.36
CA THR A 99 4.17 -12.09 9.11
C THR A 99 4.54 -12.89 10.36
N GLN A 100 5.79 -13.30 10.59
CA GLN A 100 6.18 -13.96 11.84
C GLN A 100 6.47 -13.01 13.00
N ASN A 101 6.65 -11.72 12.75
CA ASN A 101 7.09 -10.76 13.76
C ASN A 101 6.22 -9.51 13.74
N ASP A 102 5.53 -9.24 14.84
CA ASP A 102 4.60 -8.11 14.98
C ASP A 102 5.27 -6.75 14.70
N LEU A 103 6.55 -6.59 15.03
CA LEU A 103 7.30 -5.38 14.70
C LEU A 103 7.43 -5.20 13.18
N PHE A 104 7.74 -6.26 12.44
CA PHE A 104 7.88 -6.18 10.99
C PHE A 104 6.55 -6.01 10.28
N ARG A 105 5.48 -6.63 10.78
CA ARG A 105 4.11 -6.35 10.32
C ARG A 105 3.80 -4.86 10.46
N LEU A 106 4.03 -4.29 11.64
CA LEU A 106 3.74 -2.89 11.93
C LEU A 106 4.60 -1.96 11.07
N LEU A 107 5.90 -2.24 10.95
CA LEU A 107 6.81 -1.47 10.10
C LEU A 107 6.37 -1.50 8.63
N ALA A 108 5.97 -2.66 8.11
CA ALA A 108 5.47 -2.79 6.75
C ALA A 108 4.23 -1.91 6.53
N LEU A 109 3.27 -1.94 7.45
CA LEU A 109 2.07 -1.10 7.39
C LEU A 109 2.40 0.40 7.45
N VAL A 110 3.30 0.81 8.36
CA VAL A 110 3.71 2.20 8.51
C VAL A 110 4.40 2.70 7.23
N VAL A 111 5.35 1.94 6.69
CA VAL A 111 6.05 2.32 5.46
C VAL A 111 5.07 2.42 4.30
N GLN A 112 4.16 1.44 4.14
CA GLN A 112 3.14 1.50 3.09
C GLN A 112 2.23 2.72 3.22
N SER A 113 1.83 3.07 4.45
CA SER A 113 0.99 4.25 4.72
C SER A 113 1.72 5.56 4.41
N LEU A 114 3.00 5.65 4.77
CA LEU A 114 3.85 6.81 4.46
C LEU A 114 4.08 6.95 2.95
N GLY A 115 4.31 5.84 2.24
CA GLY A 115 4.46 5.88 0.79
C GLY A 115 3.18 6.27 0.08
N TYR A 116 2.02 5.80 0.54
CA TYR A 116 0.73 6.25 -0.01
C TYR A 116 0.54 7.75 0.21
N ALA A 117 0.77 8.24 1.44
CA ALA A 117 0.70 9.67 1.72
C ALA A 117 1.69 10.49 0.86
N ALA A 118 2.89 9.97 0.62
CA ALA A 118 3.88 10.62 -0.24
C ALA A 118 3.43 10.70 -1.70
N VAL A 119 2.82 9.64 -2.23
CA VAL A 119 2.25 9.65 -3.58
C VAL A 119 1.07 10.63 -3.67
N SER A 120 0.18 10.61 -2.68
CA SER A 120 -1.04 11.41 -2.68
C SER A 120 -0.85 12.89 -2.43
N TYR A 121 0.28 13.28 -1.83
CA TYR A 121 0.69 14.69 -1.66
C TYR A 121 1.31 15.29 -2.94
N MET A 122 1.49 14.48 -4.00
CA MET A 122 2.02 14.96 -5.28
C MET A 122 0.98 15.66 -6.18
N ALA A 123 -0.31 15.65 -5.81
CA ALA A 123 -1.35 16.40 -6.53
C ALA A 123 -1.07 17.90 -6.51
#